data_AF-A0A9P4JAS7-F1
#
_entry.id   AF-A0A9P4JAS7-F1
#
_cell.length_a   1.000
_cell.length_b   1.000
_cell.length_c   1.000
_cell.angle_alpha   90.00
_cell.angle_beta   90.00
_cell.angle_gamma   90.00
#
_symmetry.space_group_name_H-M   'P 1'
#
loop_
_entity.id
_entity.type
_entity.pdbx_description
1 polymer ?
#
loop_
_entity_poly.entity_id
_entity_poly.type
_entity_poly.pdbx_seq_one_letter_code
_entity_poly.pdbx_strand_id
1 'polypeptide(L)' 'GRTKKGNLPKWTVDILTEWYFEHKRNPFPKQDQKDELKARTKLRDKQIDNWFINARRRKVGKIAKT' A
#
# COMPACT_ATOMS: atom_id res chain seq x y z
N GLY A 1 1.17 -23.53 2.51
CA GLY A 1 0.96 -23.17 1.10
C GLY A 1 1.26 -21.70 0.88
N ARG A 2 2.28 -21.37 0.08
CA ARG A 2 2.56 -19.98 -0.33
C ARG A 2 1.52 -19.57 -1.37
N THR A 3 0.57 -18.73 -0.98
CA THR A 3 -0.45 -18.20 -1.90
C THR A 3 0.23 -17.50 -3.08
N LYS A 4 -0.26 -17.79 -4.29
CA LYS A 4 0.25 -17.29 -5.57
C LYS A 4 0.48 -15.77 -5.49
N LYS A 5 1.68 -15.33 -5.89
CA LYS A 5 2.04 -13.91 -6.10
C LYS A 5 1.20 -13.34 -7.25
N GLY A 6 -0.05 -13.00 -6.97
CA GLY A 6 -0.86 -12.13 -7.82
C GLY A 6 -0.56 -10.67 -7.53
N ASN A 7 -0.72 -9.80 -8.51
CA ASN A 7 -0.80 -8.36 -8.27
C ASN A 7 -1.92 -8.08 -7.25
N LEU A 8 -1.76 -7.02 -6.46
CA LEU A 8 -2.83 -6.59 -5.56
C LEU A 8 -4.04 -6.15 -6.39
N PRO A 9 -5.28 -6.41 -5.93
CA PRO A 9 -6.47 -5.87 -6.57
C PRO A 9 -6.39 -4.36 -6.72
N LYS A 10 -6.96 -3.80 -7.80
CA LYS A 10 -6.91 -2.36 -8.08
C LYS A 10 -7.46 -1.53 -6.91
N TRP A 11 -8.61 -1.92 -6.35
CA TRP A 11 -9.22 -1.22 -5.22
C TRP A 11 -8.30 -1.15 -3.99
N THR A 12 -7.51 -2.20 -3.75
CA THR A 12 -6.52 -2.22 -2.67
C THR A 12 -5.38 -1.25 -2.95
N VAL A 13 -4.90 -1.21 -4.20
CA VAL A 13 -3.85 -0.27 -4.62
C VAL A 13 -4.34 1.17 -4.51
N ASP A 14 -5.59 1.45 -4.89
CA ASP A 14 -6.18 2.79 -4.83
C ASP A 14 -6.23 3.33 -3.40
N ILE A 15 -6.70 2.53 -2.42
CA ILE A 15 -6.70 2.90 -0.99
C ILE A 15 -5.30 3.21 -0.47
N LEU A 16 -4.32 2.35 -0.78
CA LEU A 16 -2.94 2.55 -0.33
C LEU A 16 -2.30 3.78 -0.98
N THR A 17 -2.67 4.06 -2.24
CA THR A 17 -2.20 5.19 -3.02
C THR A 17 -2.77 6.51 -2.51
N GLU A 18 -4.07 6.54 -2.21
CA GLU A 18 -4.75 7.66 -1.56
C GLU A 18 -4.03 8.03 -0.26
N TRP A 19 -3.87 7.06 0.66
CA TRP A 19 -3.18 7.29 1.92
C TRP A 19 -1.75 7.80 1.71
N TYR A 20 -1.01 7.23 0.74
CA TYR A 20 0.35 7.65 0.43
C TYR A 20 0.42 9.13 0.00
N PHE A 21 -0.52 9.59 -0.84
CA PHE A 21 -0.53 10.95 -1.34
C PHE A 21 -0.94 11.97 -0.27
N GLU A 22 -1.88 11.61 0.61
CA GLU A 22 -2.21 12.40 1.81
C GLU A 22 -1.00 12.55 2.73
N HIS A 23 -0.19 11.49 2.86
CA HIS A 23 0.99 11.44 3.71
C HIS A 23 2.30 11.65 2.94
N LYS A 24 2.28 12.31 1.78
CA LYS A 24 3.44 12.40 0.86
C LYS A 24 4.70 13.00 1.49
N ARG A 25 4.57 13.82 2.54
CA ARG A 25 5.70 14.41 3.28
C ARG A 25 6.40 13.37 4.16
N ASN A 26 5.66 12.41 4.70
CA ASN A 26 6.17 11.36 5.57
C ASN A 26 5.36 10.05 5.38
N PRO A 27 5.58 9.30 4.27
CA PRO A 27 4.77 8.13 3.93
C PRO A 27 5.24 6.86 4.69
N PHE A 28 5.17 6.93 6.01
CA PHE A 28 5.54 5.87 6.96
C PHE A 28 4.35 5.63 7.89
N PRO A 29 3.43 4.71 7.53
CA PRO A 29 2.27 4.43 8.36
C PRO A 29 2.71 3.86 9.70
N LYS A 30 2.18 4.43 10.78
CA LYS A 30 2.27 3.93 12.16
C LYS A 30 1.34 2.73 12.36
N GLN A 31 1.43 2.05 13.50
CA GLN A 31 0.69 0.80 13.71
C GLN A 31 -0.83 0.98 13.61
N ASP A 32 -1.37 2.02 14.24
CA ASP A 32 -2.77 2.45 14.15
C ASP A 32 -3.22 2.67 12.70
N GLN A 33 -2.39 3.37 11.91
CA GLN A 33 -2.66 3.63 10.49
C GLN A 33 -2.57 2.35 9.65
N LYS A 34 -1.64 1.44 9.98
CA LYS A 34 -1.57 0.11 9.35
C LYS A 34 -2.80 -0.73 9.68
N ASP A 35 -3.31 -0.66 10.90
CA ASP A 35 -4.51 -1.38 11.32
C ASP A 35 -5.75 -0.87 10.57
N GLU A 36 -5.88 0.44 10.37
CA GLU A 36 -6.92 1.04 9.52
C GLU A 36 -6.81 0.54 8.07
N LEU A 37 -5.61 0.64 7.48
CA LEU A 37 -5.36 0.19 6.11
C LEU A 37 -5.62 -1.31 5.95
N LYS A 38 -5.31 -2.12 6.96
CA LYS A 38 -5.60 -3.55 7.00
C LYS A 38 -7.10 -3.82 7.09
N ALA A 39 -7.84 -3.07 7.91
CA ALA A 39 -9.28 -3.20 8.00
C ALA A 39 -9.96 -2.92 6.65
N ARG A 40 -9.48 -1.89 5.94
CA ARG A 40 -9.96 -1.48 4.61
C ARG A 40 -9.54 -2.45 3.50
N THR A 41 -8.27 -2.84 3.46
CA THR A 41 -7.67 -3.60 2.33
C THR A 41 -7.66 -5.12 2.49
N LYS A 42 -7.93 -5.62 3.71
CA LYS A 42 -7.77 -7.04 4.09
C LYS A 42 -6.36 -7.60 3.85
N LEU A 43 -5.36 -6.73 3.74
CA LEU A 43 -3.96 -7.12 3.64
C LEU A 43 -3.35 -7.37 5.01
N ARG A 44 -2.35 -8.25 5.06
CA ARG A 44 -1.50 -8.40 6.26
C ARG A 44 -0.53 -7.23 6.36
N ASP A 45 -0.09 -6.91 7.58
CA ASP A 45 0.88 -5.85 7.88
C ASP A 45 2.11 -5.92 6.97
N LYS A 46 2.68 -7.11 6.80
CA LYS A 46 3.84 -7.34 5.91
C LYS A 46 3.57 -6.96 4.44
N GLN A 47 2.34 -7.15 3.95
CA GLN A 47 1.97 -6.77 2.57
C GLN A 47 1.85 -5.24 2.45
N ILE A 48 1.28 -4.59 3.47
CA ILE A 48 1.20 -3.13 3.57
C ILE A 48 2.61 -2.55 3.61
N ASP A 49 3.49 -3.05 4.48
CA ASP A 49 4.89 -2.63 4.58
C ASP A 49 5.64 -2.74 3.25
N ASN A 50 5.54 -3.91 2.62
CA ASN A 50 6.16 -4.15 1.32
C ASN A 50 5.62 -3.21 0.24
N TRP A 51 4.32 -2.91 0.26
CA TRP A 51 3.73 -1.96 -0.67
C TRP A 51 4.30 -0.56 -0.44
N PHE A 52 4.34 -0.07 0.80
CA PHE A 52 4.88 1.26 1.11
C PHE A 52 6.37 1.39 0.83
N ILE A 53 7.17 0.35 1.11
CA ILE A 53 8.59 0.30 0.72
C ILE A 53 8.73 0.47 -0.79
N ASN A 54 7.96 -0.27 -1.58
CA ASN A 54 8.01 -0.18 -3.03
C ASN A 54 7.45 1.14 -3.57
N ALA A 55 6.36 1.66 -2.99
CA ALA A 55 5.75 2.93 -3.38
C ALA A 55 6.72 4.10 -3.20
N ARG A 56 7.40 4.18 -2.05
CA ARG A 56 8.44 5.18 -1.78
C ARG A 56 9.61 5.08 -2.78
N ARG A 57 10.08 3.85 -3.05
CA ARG A 57 11.16 3.61 -4.02
C ARG A 57 10.78 3.99 -5.44
N ARG A 58 9.53 3.74 -5.84
CA ARG A 58 9.06 3.90 -7.22
C ARG A 58 8.58 5.32 -7.55
N LYS A 59 8.54 6.26 -6.58
CA LYS A 59 7.89 7.58 -6.70
C LYS A 59 6.59 7.44 -7.51
N VAL A 60 5.53 6.90 -6.89
CA VAL A 60 4.22 6.41 -7.40
C VAL A 60 3.63 7.03 -8.70
N GLY A 61 4.12 8.13 -9.24
CA GLY A 61 3.79 8.68 -10.56
C GLY A 61 4.05 7.77 -11.79
N LYS A 62 4.66 6.59 -11.65
CA LYS A 62 4.72 5.58 -12.75
C LYS A 62 3.70 4.45 -12.65
N ILE A 63 3.02 4.26 -11.51
CA ILE A 63 2.09 3.13 -11.30
C ILE A 63 0.65 3.50 -11.69
N ALA A 64 0.28 4.78 -11.65
CA ALA A 64 -1.06 5.25 -12.05
C ALA A 64 -1.28 5.33 -13.57
N LYS A 65 -0.35 4.81 -14.39
CA LYS A 65 -0.48 4.74 -15.87
C LYS A 65 -0.33 3.30 -16.37
N THR A 66 -1.28 2.43 -16.06
CA THR A 66 -1.60 1.20 -16.83
C THR A 66 -3.03 0.80 -16.49
#